data_AF-A0A1I5C7Y3-F1
#
_entry.id   AF-A0A1I5C7Y3-F1
#
_cell.length_a   1.000
_cell.length_b   1.000
_cell.length_c   1.000
_cell.angle_alpha   90.00
_cell.angle_beta   90.00
_cell.angle_gamma   90.00
#
_symmetry.space_group_name_H-M   'P 1'
#
loop_
_entity.id
_entity.type
_entity.pdbx_description
1 polymer ?
#
loop_
_entity_poly.entity_id
_entity_poly.type
_entity_poly.pdbx_seq_one_letter_code
_entity_poly.pdbx_strand_id
1 'polypeptide(L)'
;MTYSLYTGLKATAFGASALVALTGTGRADQVIADDLIVQGSLCVGQDCVNGESFGFDTIRLKENNTRIKFQDTSSSASFPSADWQLTANDSTNGGANKFSIDDIDGGRTPFTVTAGARNNSIFVNNTGRVGFGTATPSVDLHVVNGNSPTLRLDQDGSSGFASQVWDVAGNEAGFFVRDVTNGSQLPLRIIPGADSNAIVIGANNDVGMGTDTTPDENLHLKGSGSVAIRLESTDAPYPIRLNLNPTFDVFRITFDGSGRPTQFQLDEDGNLIIPGTITTSGSCATPCDGVFGEDYELLPIEQNAAFMWQNGHLPSVGATPESGQYELSSKVLSMLTELEKAHIYIEQLHSRITDLEKKADSKG
;
A
#
# COMPACT_ATOMS: atom_id res chain seq x y z
N MET A 1 -94.16 76.87 59.21
CA MET A 1 -93.84 75.47 59.53
C MET A 1 -93.98 74.63 58.27
N THR A 2 -92.93 73.87 57.98
CA THR A 2 -92.92 72.57 57.25
C THR A 2 -93.35 72.48 55.76
N TYR A 3 -92.30 72.42 54.91
CA TYR A 3 -91.94 71.45 53.85
C TYR A 3 -92.78 71.15 52.58
N SER A 4 -92.03 71.06 51.47
CA SER A 4 -91.99 70.01 50.40
C SER A 4 -92.25 70.57 48.97
N LEU A 5 -91.23 70.76 48.10
CA LEU A 5 -90.63 69.81 47.11
C LEU A 5 -91.68 69.33 46.06
N TYR A 6 -91.52 69.35 44.72
CA TYR A 6 -90.37 69.32 43.80
C TYR A 6 -90.83 69.63 42.34
N THR A 7 -89.87 69.99 41.46
CA THR A 7 -89.73 69.75 40.00
C THR A 7 -90.50 70.53 38.91
N GLY A 8 -89.72 70.94 37.89
CA GLY A 8 -90.14 71.49 36.60
C GLY A 8 -88.98 71.59 35.58
N LEU A 9 -88.56 70.44 35.05
CA LEU A 9 -88.11 70.15 33.67
C LEU A 9 -87.36 71.23 32.83
N LYS A 10 -86.06 71.00 32.52
CA LYS A 10 -85.44 71.39 31.23
C LYS A 10 -84.35 70.40 30.80
N ALA A 11 -84.36 70.11 29.50
CA ALA A 11 -83.63 69.08 28.78
C ALA A 11 -82.12 69.35 28.64
N THR A 12 -81.32 68.28 28.50
CA THR A 12 -80.12 68.29 27.64
C THR A 12 -79.71 66.85 27.32
N ALA A 13 -79.64 66.53 26.03
CA ALA A 13 -79.17 65.26 25.50
C ALA A 13 -77.64 65.18 25.65
N PHE A 14 -77.14 64.16 26.35
CA PHE A 14 -75.73 63.78 26.33
C PHE A 14 -75.56 62.60 25.38
N GLY A 15 -74.83 62.83 24.29
CA GLY A 15 -74.37 61.78 23.38
C GLY A 15 -73.35 60.89 24.08
N ALA A 16 -73.62 59.59 24.15
CA ALA A 16 -72.65 58.59 24.54
C ALA A 16 -71.73 58.33 23.34
N SER A 17 -70.62 59.07 23.24
CA SER A 17 -69.49 58.66 22.41
C SER A 17 -68.88 57.40 23.01
N ALA A 18 -69.20 56.25 22.44
CA ALA A 18 -68.46 55.01 22.67
C ALA A 18 -67.06 55.20 22.08
N LEU A 19 -66.11 55.59 22.94
CA LEU A 19 -64.69 55.56 22.62
C LEU A 19 -64.27 54.08 22.55
N VAL A 20 -64.43 53.48 21.38
CA VAL A 20 -63.81 52.19 21.06
C VAL A 20 -62.31 52.44 21.12
N ALA A 21 -61.70 52.11 22.25
CA ALA A 21 -60.26 52.01 22.37
C ALA A 21 -59.83 50.90 21.40
N LEU A 22 -59.43 51.31 20.20
CA LEU A 22 -58.60 50.49 19.33
C LEU A 22 -57.33 50.21 20.13
N THR A 23 -57.31 49.08 20.84
CA THR A 23 -56.10 48.52 21.42
C THR A 23 -55.21 48.14 20.26
N GLY A 24 -54.49 49.12 19.71
CA GLY A 24 -53.34 48.85 18.88
C GLY A 24 -52.42 47.99 19.72
N THR A 25 -52.20 46.75 19.31
CA THR A 25 -51.12 45.93 19.86
C THR A 25 -49.83 46.66 19.54
N GLY A 26 -49.39 47.53 20.45
CA GLY A 26 -48.10 48.18 20.34
C GLY A 26 -47.05 47.08 20.26
N ARG A 27 -46.23 47.09 19.20
CA ARG A 27 -44.99 46.32 19.20
C ARG A 27 -44.01 47.01 20.14
N ALA A 28 -44.24 46.83 21.43
CA ALA A 28 -43.30 47.23 22.45
C ALA A 28 -42.36 46.04 22.66
N ASP A 29 -41.12 46.18 22.18
CA ASP A 29 -40.08 45.22 22.47
C ASP A 29 -39.66 45.36 23.94
N GLN A 30 -39.46 44.24 24.63
CA GLN A 30 -38.80 44.26 25.92
C GLN A 30 -37.29 44.39 25.69
N VAL A 31 -36.78 45.60 25.89
CA VAL A 31 -35.34 45.87 25.85
C VAL A 31 -34.81 45.89 27.27
N ILE A 32 -33.99 44.92 27.62
CA ILE A 32 -33.21 44.93 28.85
C ILE A 32 -31.89 45.60 28.52
N ALA A 33 -31.72 46.86 28.94
CA ALA A 33 -30.57 47.69 28.57
C ALA A 33 -29.26 47.31 29.31
N ASP A 34 -29.30 46.25 30.11
CA ASP A 34 -28.22 45.74 30.94
C ASP A 34 -28.26 44.20 30.95
N ASP A 35 -27.39 43.56 31.73
CA ASP A 35 -27.32 42.11 31.89
C ASP A 35 -28.67 41.51 32.35
N LEU A 36 -29.15 40.50 31.61
CA LEU A 36 -30.32 39.72 32.00
C LEU A 36 -29.88 38.43 32.72
N ILE A 37 -30.13 38.37 34.03
CA ILE A 37 -29.98 37.14 34.81
C ILE A 37 -31.35 36.47 34.96
N VAL A 38 -31.51 35.32 34.32
CA VAL A 38 -32.70 34.45 34.51
C VAL A 38 -32.38 33.38 35.54
N GLN A 39 -33.00 33.47 36.72
CA GLN A 39 -32.93 32.40 37.73
C GLN A 39 -33.95 31.32 37.39
N GLY A 40 -33.49 30.12 37.02
CA GLY A 40 -34.34 29.02 36.56
C GLY A 40 -34.13 28.74 35.07
N SER A 41 -35.19 28.89 34.27
CA SER A 41 -35.19 28.52 32.86
C SER A 41 -35.76 29.63 31.97
N LEU A 42 -35.26 29.72 30.73
CA LEU A 42 -35.73 30.64 29.69
C LEU A 42 -36.37 29.84 28.53
N CYS A 43 -37.57 30.23 28.10
CA CYS A 43 -38.13 29.78 26.83
C CYS A 43 -38.10 30.89 25.78
N VAL A 44 -37.64 30.57 24.58
CA VAL A 44 -37.63 31.49 23.43
C VAL A 44 -38.30 30.82 22.23
N GLY A 45 -39.24 31.52 21.59
CA GLY A 45 -39.94 31.06 20.40
C GLY A 45 -41.47 31.16 20.54
N GLN A 46 -42.17 31.06 19.41
CA GLN A 46 -43.61 31.27 19.33
C GLN A 46 -44.43 30.20 20.07
N ASP A 47 -43.84 29.02 20.28
CA ASP A 47 -44.53 27.88 20.90
C ASP A 47 -44.28 27.80 22.43
N CYS A 48 -43.64 28.80 23.03
CA CYS A 48 -43.51 28.93 24.48
C CYS A 48 -44.87 29.21 25.14
N VAL A 49 -45.12 28.65 26.31
CA VAL A 49 -46.42 28.78 27.01
C VAL A 49 -46.23 29.20 28.46
N ASN A 50 -47.19 29.97 28.98
CA ASN A 50 -47.17 30.42 30.37
C ASN A 50 -47.33 29.22 31.33
N GLY A 51 -46.49 29.15 32.36
CA GLY A 51 -46.50 28.08 33.35
C GLY A 51 -45.94 26.74 32.86
N GLU A 52 -45.07 26.73 31.85
CA GLU A 52 -44.47 25.48 31.36
C GLU A 52 -43.52 24.83 32.39
N SER A 53 -43.43 23.50 32.33
CA SER A 53 -42.46 22.73 33.11
C SER A 53 -41.17 22.53 32.30
N PHE A 54 -40.05 22.98 32.86
CA PHE A 54 -38.74 22.92 32.19
C PHE A 54 -37.93 21.66 32.49
N GLY A 55 -38.20 20.96 33.60
CA GLY A 55 -37.37 19.84 34.01
C GLY A 55 -35.93 20.29 34.27
N PHE A 56 -34.98 19.80 33.46
CA PHE A 56 -33.56 20.16 33.54
C PHE A 56 -33.10 21.14 32.45
N ASP A 57 -34.00 21.63 31.59
CA ASP A 57 -33.63 22.56 30.52
C ASP A 57 -33.38 23.96 31.10
N THR A 58 -32.17 24.47 30.96
CA THR A 58 -31.84 25.87 31.31
C THR A 58 -32.37 26.84 30.26
N ILE A 59 -32.23 26.50 28.98
CA ILE A 59 -32.77 27.26 27.84
C ILE A 59 -33.51 26.30 26.92
N ARG A 60 -34.75 26.64 26.57
CA ARG A 60 -35.58 25.88 25.65
C ARG A 60 -36.00 26.75 24.47
N LEU A 61 -35.66 26.32 23.26
CA LEU A 61 -36.11 26.97 22.03
C LEU A 61 -37.33 26.21 21.48
N LYS A 62 -38.45 26.90 21.24
CA LYS A 62 -39.71 26.27 20.81
C LYS A 62 -40.33 26.98 19.61
N GLU A 63 -40.16 26.39 18.44
CA GLU A 63 -40.81 26.72 17.18
C GLU A 63 -40.46 25.63 16.14
N ASN A 64 -40.99 25.73 14.92
CA ASN A 64 -40.62 24.81 13.83
C ASN A 64 -39.17 24.97 13.36
N ASN A 65 -38.57 26.16 13.50
CA ASN A 65 -37.28 26.53 12.89
C ASN A 65 -36.30 27.16 13.90
N THR A 66 -35.92 26.42 14.93
CA THR A 66 -35.09 26.95 16.02
C THR A 66 -33.64 27.17 15.60
N ARG A 67 -33.07 28.33 15.92
CA ARG A 67 -31.68 28.69 15.60
C ARG A 67 -31.03 29.52 16.71
N ILE A 68 -29.71 29.41 16.86
CA ILE A 68 -28.91 30.39 17.60
C ILE A 68 -27.93 31.00 16.60
N LYS A 69 -28.13 32.27 16.26
CA LYS A 69 -27.25 32.99 15.32
C LYS A 69 -26.24 33.84 16.10
N PHE A 70 -24.98 33.70 15.75
CA PHE A 70 -23.89 34.58 16.13
C PHE A 70 -23.66 35.53 14.97
N GLN A 71 -24.21 36.74 15.08
CA GLN A 71 -24.03 37.79 14.08
C GLN A 71 -22.91 38.72 14.54
N ASP A 72 -21.80 38.73 13.81
CA ASP A 72 -20.67 39.59 14.10
C ASP A 72 -20.90 40.96 13.43
N THR A 73 -20.87 42.03 14.23
CA THR A 73 -21.07 43.41 13.74
C THR A 73 -19.76 44.20 13.62
N SER A 74 -18.62 43.53 13.78
CA SER A 74 -17.30 44.16 13.68
C SER A 74 -17.08 44.66 12.26
N SER A 75 -16.74 45.94 12.13
CA SER A 75 -16.53 46.62 10.84
C SER A 75 -15.06 46.95 10.56
N SER A 76 -14.17 46.67 11.51
CA SER A 76 -12.73 46.85 11.36
C SER A 76 -12.09 45.57 10.84
N ALA A 77 -11.21 45.71 9.84
CA ALA A 77 -10.44 44.60 9.29
C ALA A 77 -9.49 43.92 10.29
N SER A 78 -9.30 44.50 11.48
CA SER A 78 -8.46 43.93 12.54
C SER A 78 -9.16 42.84 13.37
N PHE A 79 -10.47 42.64 13.20
CA PHE A 79 -11.22 41.62 13.93
C PHE A 79 -11.82 40.58 12.96
N PRO A 80 -11.96 39.31 13.40
CA PRO A 80 -12.82 38.35 12.70
C PRO A 80 -14.25 38.92 12.55
N SER A 81 -14.93 38.58 11.46
CA SER A 81 -16.26 39.12 11.14
C SER A 81 -17.22 38.07 10.58
N ALA A 82 -16.96 36.78 10.82
CA ALA A 82 -17.73 35.69 10.23
C ALA A 82 -18.99 35.42 11.07
N ASP A 83 -20.16 35.41 10.42
CA ASP A 83 -21.43 35.00 11.02
C ASP A 83 -21.54 33.47 11.10
N TRP A 84 -21.87 32.96 12.29
CA TRP A 84 -22.08 31.53 12.53
C TRP A 84 -23.48 31.24 13.05
N GLN A 85 -23.97 30.02 12.88
CA GLN A 85 -25.27 29.60 13.42
C GLN A 85 -25.23 28.16 13.92
N LEU A 86 -25.89 27.91 15.05
CA LEU A 86 -26.33 26.57 15.44
C LEU A 86 -27.73 26.32 14.90
N THR A 87 -27.87 25.26 14.12
CA THR A 87 -29.09 24.91 13.42
C THR A 87 -29.61 23.55 13.86
N ALA A 88 -30.84 23.51 14.36
CA ALA A 88 -31.57 22.27 14.58
C ALA A 88 -32.66 22.11 13.51
N ASN A 89 -32.59 20.99 12.77
CA ASN A 89 -33.48 20.59 11.67
C ASN A 89 -33.53 21.57 10.48
N ASP A 90 -33.82 21.04 9.28
CA ASP A 90 -34.11 21.88 8.12
C ASP A 90 -35.47 22.55 8.22
N SER A 91 -35.61 23.74 7.62
CA SER A 91 -36.87 24.50 7.63
C SER A 91 -37.88 24.08 6.57
N THR A 92 -37.46 23.25 5.62
CA THR A 92 -38.32 22.77 4.54
C THR A 92 -39.15 21.58 5.01
N ASN A 93 -40.42 21.52 4.60
CA ASN A 93 -41.26 20.36 4.87
C ASN A 93 -40.63 19.09 4.24
N GLY A 94 -40.39 18.07 5.07
CA GLY A 94 -39.67 16.85 4.67
C GLY A 94 -38.13 17.00 4.64
N GLY A 95 -37.58 18.09 5.17
CA GLY A 95 -36.14 18.32 5.29
C GLY A 95 -35.46 17.39 6.31
N ALA A 96 -34.14 17.48 6.43
CA ALA A 96 -33.37 16.61 7.29
C ALA A 96 -33.56 16.92 8.78
N ASN A 97 -33.72 15.87 9.59
CA ASN A 97 -33.60 15.95 11.05
C ASN A 97 -32.10 15.93 11.41
N LYS A 98 -31.58 17.04 11.95
CA LYS A 98 -30.13 17.21 12.16
C LYS A 98 -29.80 18.29 13.18
N PHE A 99 -28.54 18.31 13.60
CA PHE A 99 -27.91 19.42 14.28
C PHE A 99 -26.64 19.82 13.51
N SER A 100 -26.49 21.11 13.20
CA SER A 100 -25.44 21.64 12.32
C SER A 100 -24.78 22.88 12.89
N ILE A 101 -23.51 23.08 12.54
CA ILE A 101 -22.79 24.34 12.69
C ILE A 101 -22.64 24.92 11.30
N ASP A 102 -23.24 26.10 11.07
CA ASP A 102 -23.30 26.75 9.76
C ASP A 102 -22.43 28.02 9.76
N ASP A 103 -21.63 28.16 8.71
CA ASP A 103 -20.95 29.39 8.29
C ASP A 103 -21.91 30.16 7.37
N ILE A 104 -22.51 31.22 7.90
CA ILE A 104 -23.61 31.93 7.25
C ILE A 104 -23.11 32.81 6.11
N ASP A 105 -22.01 33.52 6.32
CA ASP A 105 -21.42 34.35 5.28
C ASP A 105 -20.87 33.50 4.13
N GLY A 106 -20.26 32.37 4.49
CA GLY A 106 -19.70 31.42 3.54
C GLY A 106 -20.71 30.53 2.85
N GLY A 107 -21.96 30.46 3.34
CA GLY A 107 -22.98 29.54 2.86
C GLY A 107 -22.57 28.07 2.97
N ARG A 108 -21.85 27.70 4.03
CA ARG A 108 -21.27 26.36 4.22
C ARG A 108 -21.75 25.75 5.53
N THR A 109 -21.77 24.42 5.60
CA THR A 109 -22.06 23.68 6.83
C THR A 109 -20.91 22.73 7.13
N PRO A 110 -19.88 23.19 7.88
CA PRO A 110 -18.69 22.36 8.15
C PRO A 110 -18.98 21.11 9.01
N PHE A 111 -20.03 21.13 9.82
CA PHE A 111 -20.37 20.02 10.70
C PHE A 111 -21.86 19.76 10.74
N THR A 112 -22.25 18.48 10.67
CA THR A 112 -23.64 18.03 10.81
C THR A 112 -23.69 16.66 11.46
N VAL A 113 -24.58 16.50 12.44
CA VAL A 113 -25.00 15.20 12.97
C VAL A 113 -26.47 15.01 12.66
N THR A 114 -26.81 13.96 11.93
CA THR A 114 -28.20 13.63 11.60
C THR A 114 -28.88 12.85 12.72
N ALA A 115 -30.20 12.94 12.79
CA ALA A 115 -30.99 12.17 13.74
C ALA A 115 -30.77 10.66 13.53
N GLY A 116 -30.62 9.92 14.63
CA GLY A 116 -30.34 8.49 14.61
C GLY A 116 -28.85 8.13 14.53
N ALA A 117 -27.95 9.12 14.48
CA ALA A 117 -26.53 8.87 14.69
C ALA A 117 -26.31 8.13 16.03
N ARG A 118 -25.52 7.06 16.01
CA ARG A 118 -25.26 6.23 17.20
C ARG A 118 -24.48 7.00 18.28
N ASN A 119 -24.57 6.54 19.52
CA ASN A 119 -23.70 7.03 20.59
C ASN A 119 -22.23 6.92 20.17
N ASN A 120 -21.45 7.97 20.46
CA ASN A 120 -20.03 8.04 20.13
C ASN A 120 -19.74 7.89 18.62
N SER A 121 -20.63 8.40 17.76
CA SER A 121 -20.39 8.44 16.30
C SER A 121 -19.05 9.12 15.98
N ILE A 122 -18.77 10.25 16.64
CA ILE A 122 -17.45 10.85 16.80
C ILE A 122 -17.33 11.20 18.29
N PHE A 123 -16.22 10.82 18.92
CA PHE A 123 -15.95 11.10 20.33
C PHE A 123 -14.51 11.59 20.49
N VAL A 124 -14.31 12.72 21.17
CA VAL A 124 -12.98 13.23 21.50
C VAL A 124 -12.79 13.11 22.99
N ASN A 125 -11.79 12.34 23.42
CA ASN A 125 -11.52 12.15 24.85
C ASN A 125 -10.66 13.29 25.43
N ASN A 126 -10.47 13.29 26.75
CA ASN A 126 -9.68 14.32 27.45
C ASN A 126 -8.17 14.30 27.16
N THR A 127 -7.66 13.28 26.48
CA THR A 127 -6.27 13.21 26.01
C THR A 127 -6.14 13.59 24.53
N GLY A 128 -7.22 14.06 23.88
CA GLY A 128 -7.23 14.48 22.48
C GLY A 128 -7.39 13.35 21.45
N ARG A 129 -7.65 12.11 21.89
CA ARG A 129 -7.87 10.97 20.98
C ARG A 129 -9.28 10.98 20.42
N VAL A 130 -9.42 10.62 19.15
CA VAL A 130 -10.70 10.59 18.42
C VAL A 130 -11.16 9.16 18.19
N GLY A 131 -12.34 8.84 18.71
CA GLY A 131 -13.04 7.59 18.48
C GLY A 131 -14.14 7.74 17.43
N PHE A 132 -14.16 6.84 16.45
CA PHE A 132 -15.29 6.66 15.53
C PHE A 132 -16.06 5.40 15.93
N GLY A 133 -17.21 5.57 16.58
CA GLY A 133 -18.02 4.46 17.09
C GLY A 133 -17.62 3.95 18.47
N THR A 134 -16.77 4.67 19.21
CA THR A 134 -16.30 4.26 20.55
C THR A 134 -16.07 5.46 21.46
N ALA A 135 -16.43 5.34 22.74
CA ALA A 135 -16.14 6.32 23.78
C ALA A 135 -14.75 6.14 24.41
N THR A 136 -14.06 5.03 24.10
CA THR A 136 -12.79 4.66 24.73
C THR A 136 -11.70 4.46 23.67
N PRO A 137 -11.29 5.53 22.95
CA PRO A 137 -10.20 5.43 21.99
C PRO A 137 -8.87 5.08 22.69
N SER A 138 -8.24 3.99 22.25
CA SER A 138 -6.99 3.47 22.84
C SER A 138 -5.74 4.09 22.24
N VAL A 139 -5.88 4.69 21.05
CA VAL A 139 -4.86 5.38 20.27
C VAL A 139 -5.46 6.66 19.69
N ASP A 140 -4.64 7.50 19.07
CA ASP A 140 -5.03 8.84 18.60
C ASP A 140 -6.24 8.83 17.66
N LEU A 141 -6.33 7.82 16.79
CA LEU A 141 -7.48 7.56 15.94
C LEU A 141 -7.94 6.11 16.09
N HIS A 142 -9.12 5.88 16.67
CA HIS A 142 -9.67 4.54 16.89
C HIS A 142 -11.03 4.37 16.21
N VAL A 143 -11.10 3.51 15.19
CA VAL A 143 -12.31 3.21 14.43
C VAL A 143 -12.89 1.86 14.85
N VAL A 144 -14.15 1.83 15.29
CA VAL A 144 -14.87 0.61 15.69
C VAL A 144 -16.11 0.41 14.82
N ASN A 145 -16.12 -0.72 14.11
CA ASN A 145 -17.23 -1.22 13.32
C ASN A 145 -17.35 -2.74 13.51
N GLY A 146 -18.56 -3.30 13.38
CA GLY A 146 -18.83 -4.72 13.58
C GLY A 146 -18.20 -5.62 12.51
N ASN A 147 -17.83 -5.08 11.35
CA ASN A 147 -17.06 -5.78 10.35
C ASN A 147 -16.21 -4.77 9.55
N SER A 148 -14.96 -5.13 9.26
CA SER A 148 -14.08 -4.41 8.34
C SER A 148 -13.99 -2.90 8.58
N PRO A 149 -13.61 -2.43 9.79
CA PRO A 149 -13.26 -1.03 10.00
C PRO A 149 -12.28 -0.55 8.92
N THR A 150 -12.58 0.61 8.33
CA THR A 150 -11.96 1.08 7.10
C THR A 150 -11.77 2.59 7.15
N LEU A 151 -10.64 3.07 6.63
CA LEU A 151 -10.43 4.45 6.23
C LEU A 151 -10.50 4.54 4.70
N ARG A 152 -11.31 5.45 4.18
CA ARG A 152 -11.43 5.71 2.73
C ARG A 152 -10.71 6.99 2.34
N LEU A 153 -9.96 6.92 1.25
CA LEU A 153 -9.37 8.04 0.52
C LEU A 153 -10.09 8.15 -0.83
N ASP A 154 -10.82 9.23 -1.05
CA ASP A 154 -11.71 9.42 -2.21
C ASP A 154 -11.29 10.67 -2.99
N GLN A 155 -10.58 10.48 -4.10
CA GLN A 155 -10.36 11.53 -5.07
C GLN A 155 -11.60 11.61 -5.96
N ASP A 156 -12.45 12.58 -5.68
CA ASP A 156 -13.80 12.70 -6.28
C ASP A 156 -13.81 13.39 -7.66
N GLY A 157 -12.67 13.89 -8.12
CA GLY A 157 -12.51 14.57 -9.41
C GLY A 157 -12.95 16.04 -9.43
N SER A 158 -13.41 16.59 -8.29
CA SER A 158 -13.79 18.00 -8.14
C SER A 158 -12.68 18.98 -8.52
N SER A 159 -11.42 18.55 -8.46
CA SER A 159 -10.23 19.32 -8.80
C SER A 159 -9.64 19.01 -10.19
N GLY A 160 -10.42 18.38 -11.09
CA GLY A 160 -10.03 18.16 -12.49
C GLY A 160 -9.11 16.95 -12.76
N PHE A 161 -8.84 16.13 -11.73
CA PHE A 161 -8.14 14.85 -11.87
C PHE A 161 -9.14 13.70 -11.99
N ALA A 162 -8.76 12.60 -12.65
CA ALA A 162 -9.64 11.43 -12.75
C ALA A 162 -9.95 10.85 -11.35
N SER A 163 -11.18 10.39 -11.13
CA SER A 163 -11.57 9.89 -9.81
C SER A 163 -10.81 8.61 -9.45
N GLN A 164 -10.38 8.52 -8.19
CA GLN A 164 -9.66 7.35 -7.67
C GLN A 164 -9.98 7.14 -6.19
N VAL A 165 -10.40 5.93 -5.83
CA VAL A 165 -10.84 5.60 -4.48
C VAL A 165 -10.01 4.44 -3.93
N TRP A 166 -9.44 4.64 -2.74
CA TRP A 166 -8.66 3.66 -2.01
C TRP A 166 -9.23 3.45 -0.61
N ASP A 167 -9.26 2.20 -0.17
CA ASP A 167 -9.58 1.85 1.22
C ASP A 167 -8.36 1.22 1.92
N VAL A 168 -8.12 1.61 3.17
CA VAL A 168 -7.23 0.94 4.11
C VAL A 168 -8.09 0.29 5.18
N ALA A 169 -8.09 -1.04 5.24
CA ALA A 169 -9.04 -1.78 6.06
C ALA A 169 -8.41 -2.99 6.74
N GLY A 170 -9.06 -3.47 7.80
CA GLY A 170 -8.66 -4.69 8.50
C GLY A 170 -9.85 -5.46 9.08
N ASN A 171 -9.78 -6.79 9.04
CA ASN A 171 -10.76 -7.71 9.63
C ASN A 171 -10.11 -9.06 9.97
N GLU A 172 -10.92 -10.06 10.33
CA GLU A 172 -10.47 -11.42 10.65
C GLU A 172 -9.88 -12.20 9.47
N ALA A 173 -10.03 -11.73 8.24
CA ALA A 173 -9.41 -12.28 7.05
C ALA A 173 -8.08 -11.58 6.70
N GLY A 174 -7.83 -10.37 7.21
CA GLY A 174 -6.55 -9.67 7.08
C GLY A 174 -6.62 -8.15 7.11
N PHE A 175 -5.45 -7.54 7.08
CA PHE A 175 -5.23 -6.13 6.79
C PHE A 175 -4.94 -5.96 5.30
N PHE A 176 -5.53 -4.97 4.64
CA PHE A 176 -5.36 -4.79 3.20
C PHE A 176 -5.55 -3.35 2.74
N VAL A 177 -4.91 -3.04 1.60
CA VAL A 177 -5.19 -1.86 0.79
C VAL A 177 -6.05 -2.30 -0.39
N ARG A 178 -7.19 -1.64 -0.61
CA ARG A 178 -8.13 -1.96 -1.68
C ARG A 178 -8.24 -0.82 -2.67
N ASP A 179 -8.02 -1.13 -3.95
CA ASP A 179 -8.33 -0.25 -5.07
C ASP A 179 -9.82 -0.37 -5.41
N VAL A 180 -10.63 0.54 -4.89
CA VAL A 180 -12.09 0.50 -5.05
C VAL A 180 -12.48 0.78 -6.51
N THR A 181 -11.76 1.71 -7.16
CA THR A 181 -12.01 2.12 -8.54
C THR A 181 -11.77 0.97 -9.52
N ASN A 182 -10.67 0.24 -9.37
CA ASN A 182 -10.23 -0.77 -10.34
C ASN A 182 -10.69 -2.19 -9.96
N GLY A 183 -11.97 -2.33 -9.61
CA GLY A 183 -12.60 -3.64 -9.38
C GLY A 183 -12.34 -4.22 -7.98
N SER A 184 -12.10 -3.38 -6.97
CA SER A 184 -11.85 -3.82 -5.58
C SER A 184 -10.63 -4.74 -5.44
N GLN A 185 -9.61 -4.53 -6.28
CA GLN A 185 -8.35 -5.28 -6.20
C GLN A 185 -7.64 -5.02 -4.87
N LEU A 186 -6.94 -6.03 -4.37
CA LEU A 186 -6.21 -5.98 -3.09
C LEU A 186 -4.69 -6.10 -3.34
N PRO A 187 -4.02 -5.05 -3.85
CA PRO A 187 -2.60 -5.11 -4.20
C PRO A 187 -1.67 -5.35 -3.00
N LEU A 188 -2.09 -4.98 -1.79
CA LEU A 188 -1.36 -5.27 -0.56
C LEU A 188 -2.28 -5.94 0.45
N ARG A 189 -1.83 -7.04 1.04
CA ARG A 189 -2.56 -7.79 2.06
C ARG A 189 -1.63 -8.49 3.02
N ILE A 190 -1.94 -8.39 4.30
CA ILE A 190 -1.30 -9.09 5.41
C ILE A 190 -2.36 -9.96 6.06
N ILE A 191 -2.13 -11.27 6.07
CA ILE A 191 -3.06 -12.24 6.68
C ILE A 191 -2.83 -12.29 8.20
N PRO A 192 -3.87 -12.45 9.02
CA PRO A 192 -3.71 -12.50 10.47
C PRO A 192 -2.78 -13.65 10.87
N GLY A 193 -1.90 -13.38 11.82
CA GLY A 193 -0.86 -14.32 12.24
C GLY A 193 0.44 -14.25 11.44
N ALA A 194 0.58 -13.33 10.49
CA ALA A 194 1.90 -13.02 9.91
C ALA A 194 2.90 -12.60 11.01
N ASP A 195 4.12 -13.12 10.91
CA ASP A 195 5.18 -12.86 11.88
C ASP A 195 5.64 -11.39 11.87
N SER A 196 6.26 -10.96 12.96
CA SER A 196 6.97 -9.68 13.01
C SER A 196 7.99 -9.58 11.89
N ASN A 197 8.12 -8.38 11.30
CA ASN A 197 9.05 -8.10 10.21
C ASN A 197 8.87 -9.00 8.97
N ALA A 198 7.64 -9.48 8.70
CA ALA A 198 7.34 -10.23 7.48
C ALA A 198 7.77 -9.47 6.21
N ILE A 199 7.61 -8.14 6.21
CA ILE A 199 8.25 -7.23 5.27
C ILE A 199 8.73 -5.99 6.04
N VAL A 200 9.95 -5.54 5.79
CA VAL A 200 10.53 -4.34 6.40
C VAL A 200 11.34 -3.57 5.35
N ILE A 201 11.30 -2.25 5.43
CA ILE A 201 12.20 -1.37 4.69
C ILE A 201 13.15 -0.77 5.73
N GLY A 202 14.43 -1.13 5.65
CA GLY A 202 15.45 -0.67 6.58
C GLY A 202 15.81 0.81 6.38
N ALA A 203 16.50 1.40 7.36
CA ALA A 203 16.99 2.78 7.27
C ALA A 203 18.04 3.00 6.16
N ASN A 204 18.62 1.90 5.67
CA ASN A 204 19.48 1.81 4.49
C ASN A 204 18.73 1.78 3.15
N ASN A 205 17.39 1.79 3.18
CA ASN A 205 16.48 1.59 2.03
C ASN A 205 16.41 0.14 1.51
N ASP A 206 16.99 -0.80 2.23
CA ASP A 206 16.98 -2.20 1.85
C ASP A 206 15.66 -2.86 2.26
N VAL A 207 15.18 -3.79 1.43
CA VAL A 207 13.93 -4.52 1.67
C VAL A 207 14.24 -5.88 2.28
N GLY A 208 13.77 -6.09 3.50
CA GLY A 208 13.85 -7.34 4.21
C GLY A 208 12.54 -8.11 4.19
N MET A 209 12.59 -9.43 4.01
CA MET A 209 11.47 -10.33 4.25
C MET A 209 11.87 -11.36 5.30
N GLY A 210 11.23 -11.30 6.48
CA GLY A 210 11.58 -12.12 7.64
C GLY A 210 12.89 -11.73 8.34
N THR A 211 13.42 -10.55 8.04
CA THR A 211 14.66 -10.03 8.63
C THR A 211 14.39 -9.23 9.90
N ASP A 212 15.45 -8.79 10.58
CA ASP A 212 15.33 -7.72 11.57
C ASP A 212 15.19 -6.35 10.87
N THR A 213 15.13 -5.25 11.61
CA THR A 213 14.92 -3.89 11.05
C THR A 213 16.11 -3.33 10.27
N THR A 214 17.19 -4.10 10.13
CA THR A 214 18.42 -3.75 9.40
C THR A 214 18.75 -4.90 8.44
N PRO A 215 18.10 -4.96 7.26
CA PRO A 215 18.51 -5.87 6.20
C PRO A 215 19.97 -5.59 5.79
N ASP A 216 20.74 -6.62 5.45
CA ASP A 216 22.17 -6.49 5.11
C ASP A 216 22.41 -6.29 3.61
N GLU A 217 21.37 -6.46 2.79
CA GLU A 217 21.41 -6.41 1.33
C GLU A 217 20.13 -5.76 0.81
N ASN A 218 20.20 -5.12 -0.37
CA ASN A 218 19.06 -4.45 -1.04
C ASN A 218 17.76 -5.27 -1.02
N LEU A 219 17.88 -6.59 -1.18
CA LEU A 219 16.83 -7.57 -0.92
C LEU A 219 17.38 -8.69 -0.05
N HIS A 220 16.96 -8.75 1.21
CA HIS A 220 17.38 -9.78 2.15
C HIS A 220 16.18 -10.67 2.52
N LEU A 221 16.28 -11.96 2.19
CA LEU A 221 15.32 -12.98 2.58
C LEU A 221 15.89 -13.77 3.76
N LYS A 222 15.18 -13.81 4.90
CA LYS A 222 15.58 -14.57 6.08
C LYS A 222 14.41 -15.43 6.56
N GLY A 223 14.71 -16.67 6.90
CA GLY A 223 13.72 -17.62 7.41
C GLY A 223 14.39 -18.88 7.95
N SER A 224 13.63 -19.69 8.68
CA SER A 224 14.07 -21.03 9.09
C SER A 224 13.85 -22.04 7.96
N GLY A 225 14.79 -22.95 7.75
CA GLY A 225 14.71 -23.93 6.66
C GLY A 225 15.18 -23.35 5.32
N SER A 226 14.66 -23.88 4.21
CA SER A 226 15.04 -23.38 2.89
C SER A 226 14.49 -21.98 2.64
N VAL A 227 15.39 -21.01 2.51
CA VAL A 227 15.08 -19.68 2.01
C VAL A 227 15.13 -19.70 0.49
N ALA A 228 14.07 -19.22 -0.17
CA ALA A 228 13.92 -19.36 -1.60
C ALA A 228 13.26 -18.15 -2.26
N ILE A 229 13.64 -17.92 -3.50
CA ILE A 229 12.90 -17.12 -4.47
C ILE A 229 12.16 -18.09 -5.39
N ARG A 230 10.85 -17.87 -5.56
CA ARG A 230 10.01 -18.65 -6.47
C ARG A 230 9.61 -17.78 -7.65
N LEU A 231 9.80 -18.31 -8.86
CA LEU A 231 9.36 -17.73 -10.12
C LEU A 231 8.31 -18.65 -10.73
N GLU A 232 7.12 -18.13 -10.96
CA GLU A 232 5.97 -18.88 -11.45
C GLU A 232 5.31 -18.14 -12.61
N SER A 233 4.85 -18.88 -13.61
CA SER A 233 4.10 -18.36 -14.75
C SER A 233 2.84 -19.20 -14.92
N THR A 234 1.72 -18.55 -15.23
CA THR A 234 0.46 -19.25 -15.56
C THR A 234 0.56 -20.07 -16.85
N ASP A 235 1.57 -19.78 -17.68
CA ASP A 235 1.78 -20.45 -18.97
C ASP A 235 2.79 -21.59 -18.86
N ALA A 236 3.52 -21.70 -17.74
CA ALA A 236 4.52 -22.72 -17.51
C ALA A 236 4.10 -23.64 -16.34
N PRO A 237 4.07 -24.98 -16.53
CA PRO A 237 3.53 -25.89 -15.52
C PRO A 237 4.44 -26.09 -14.30
N TYR A 238 5.73 -25.73 -14.39
CA TYR A 238 6.72 -25.98 -13.35
C TYR A 238 7.41 -24.68 -12.94
N PRO A 239 7.10 -24.15 -11.75
CA PRO A 239 7.76 -22.97 -11.21
C PRO A 239 9.24 -23.23 -10.92
N ILE A 240 10.06 -22.21 -11.11
CA ILE A 240 11.48 -22.26 -10.81
C ILE A 240 11.70 -21.77 -9.39
N ARG A 241 12.47 -22.53 -8.60
CA ARG A 241 12.89 -22.15 -7.26
C ARG A 241 14.41 -22.03 -7.22
N LEU A 242 14.88 -20.85 -6.80
CA LEU A 242 16.26 -20.55 -6.46
C LEU A 242 16.35 -20.55 -4.94
N ASN A 243 17.08 -21.48 -4.34
CA ASN A 243 17.08 -21.60 -2.89
C ASN A 243 18.43 -21.97 -2.32
N LEU A 244 18.64 -21.53 -1.07
CA LEU A 244 19.64 -22.08 -0.19
C LEU A 244 19.01 -23.25 0.56
N ASN A 245 19.63 -24.43 0.48
CA ASN A 245 19.22 -25.57 1.28
C ASN A 245 20.13 -25.68 2.51
N PRO A 246 19.65 -25.34 3.72
CA PRO A 246 20.50 -25.29 4.91
C PRO A 246 20.89 -26.66 5.45
N THR A 247 20.35 -27.76 4.91
CA THR A 247 20.75 -29.11 5.32
C THR A 247 22.08 -29.52 4.68
N PHE A 248 22.45 -28.88 3.56
CA PHE A 248 23.63 -29.26 2.78
C PHE A 248 24.47 -28.04 2.37
N ASP A 249 24.09 -26.84 2.79
CA ASP A 249 24.73 -25.56 2.40
C ASP A 249 24.94 -25.43 0.88
N VAL A 250 23.94 -25.89 0.11
CA VAL A 250 23.97 -25.88 -1.36
C VAL A 250 23.00 -24.84 -1.90
N PHE A 251 23.49 -24.01 -2.83
CA PHE A 251 22.66 -23.21 -3.72
C PHE A 251 22.07 -24.08 -4.84
N ARG A 252 20.75 -24.04 -5.01
CA ARG A 252 20.03 -24.89 -5.96
C ARG A 252 19.13 -24.10 -6.88
N ILE A 253 19.05 -24.56 -8.14
CA ILE A 253 17.97 -24.19 -9.07
C ILE A 253 17.15 -25.45 -9.36
N THR A 254 15.85 -25.37 -9.08
CA THR A 254 14.92 -26.49 -9.20
C THR A 254 13.67 -26.10 -9.98
N PHE A 255 13.13 -27.02 -10.78
CA PHE A 255 11.79 -26.94 -11.35
C PHE A 255 10.82 -27.74 -10.46
N ASP A 256 10.08 -27.04 -9.61
CA ASP A 256 9.18 -27.64 -8.63
C ASP A 256 8.06 -28.43 -9.31
N GLY A 257 7.77 -29.63 -8.80
CA GLY A 257 6.70 -30.49 -9.33
C GLY A 257 7.04 -31.21 -10.64
N SER A 258 8.21 -31.00 -11.22
CA SER A 258 8.63 -31.63 -12.49
C SER A 258 8.94 -33.14 -12.38
N GLY A 259 9.12 -33.65 -11.16
CA GLY A 259 9.58 -35.02 -10.90
C GLY A 259 11.03 -35.30 -11.30
N ARG A 260 11.78 -34.28 -11.73
CA ARG A 260 13.19 -34.38 -12.12
C ARG A 260 14.11 -34.04 -10.94
N PRO A 261 15.36 -34.54 -10.92
CA PRO A 261 16.35 -34.11 -9.93
C PRO A 261 16.66 -32.62 -10.08
N THR A 262 17.26 -32.01 -9.06
CA THR A 262 17.72 -30.62 -9.09
C THR A 262 18.57 -30.32 -10.33
N GLN A 263 18.23 -29.27 -11.07
CA GLN A 263 18.86 -28.96 -12.36
C GLN A 263 20.25 -28.33 -12.22
N PHE A 264 20.51 -27.65 -11.11
CA PHE A 264 21.78 -27.00 -10.82
C PHE A 264 22.06 -27.05 -9.31
N GLN A 265 23.25 -27.49 -8.92
CA GLN A 265 23.71 -27.47 -7.53
C GLN A 265 25.12 -26.89 -7.46
N LEU A 266 25.33 -25.92 -6.57
CA LEU A 266 26.63 -25.40 -6.19
C LEU A 266 26.76 -25.49 -4.67
N ASP A 267 27.74 -26.26 -4.19
CA ASP A 267 28.04 -26.37 -2.75
C ASP A 267 29.08 -25.33 -2.30
N GLU A 268 29.34 -25.30 -0.99
CA GLU A 268 30.30 -24.36 -0.38
C GLU A 268 31.76 -24.60 -0.81
N ASP A 269 32.11 -25.83 -1.19
CA ASP A 269 33.43 -26.19 -1.71
C ASP A 269 33.61 -25.76 -3.18
N GLY A 270 32.54 -25.28 -3.82
CA GLY A 270 32.54 -24.84 -5.21
C GLY A 270 32.30 -25.95 -6.23
N ASN A 271 31.87 -27.15 -5.79
CA ASN A 271 31.52 -28.23 -6.71
C ASN A 271 30.19 -27.91 -7.41
N LEU A 272 30.21 -28.06 -8.73
CA LEU A 272 29.05 -27.84 -9.59
C LEU A 272 28.49 -29.18 -10.09
N ILE A 273 27.22 -29.46 -9.80
CA ILE A 273 26.49 -30.62 -10.35
C ILE A 273 25.38 -30.13 -11.28
N ILE A 274 25.48 -30.57 -12.55
CA ILE A 274 24.45 -30.40 -13.57
C ILE A 274 24.10 -31.80 -14.08
N PRO A 275 22.91 -32.35 -13.79
CA PRO A 275 22.53 -33.69 -14.26
C PRO A 275 22.33 -33.78 -15.78
N GLY A 276 22.14 -32.64 -16.43
CA GLY A 276 22.05 -32.54 -17.89
C GLY A 276 23.42 -32.40 -18.56
N THR A 277 23.40 -32.02 -19.83
CA THR A 277 24.61 -31.70 -20.60
C THR A 277 24.95 -30.22 -20.48
N ILE A 278 26.24 -29.90 -20.54
CA ILE A 278 26.73 -28.54 -20.73
C ILE A 278 26.95 -28.33 -22.23
N THR A 279 26.27 -27.34 -22.80
CA THR A 279 26.43 -26.95 -24.21
C THR A 279 26.98 -25.53 -24.25
N THR A 280 28.13 -25.34 -24.88
CA THR A 280 28.74 -24.03 -25.11
C THR A 280 28.51 -23.59 -26.55
N SER A 281 28.45 -22.27 -26.80
CA SER A 281 28.45 -21.76 -28.17
C SER A 281 29.83 -22.01 -28.78
N GLY A 282 29.90 -22.81 -29.85
CA GLY A 282 31.16 -23.13 -30.50
C GLY A 282 31.86 -21.89 -31.04
N SER A 283 33.13 -21.71 -30.70
CA SER A 283 34.04 -20.85 -31.45
C SER A 283 35.03 -21.76 -32.19
N CYS A 284 34.93 -21.86 -33.52
CA CYS A 284 35.99 -22.48 -34.34
C CYS A 284 37.24 -21.56 -34.43
N ALA A 285 37.57 -20.83 -33.36
CA ALA A 285 38.80 -20.07 -33.22
C ALA A 285 40.03 -20.99 -33.08
N THR A 286 39.79 -22.26 -32.71
CA THR A 286 40.69 -23.39 -32.94
C THR A 286 40.04 -24.23 -34.06
N PRO A 287 40.77 -24.64 -35.11
CA PRO A 287 40.17 -25.31 -36.26
C PRO A 287 39.37 -26.55 -35.84
N CYS A 288 38.07 -26.50 -36.07
CA CYS A 288 37.14 -27.62 -35.90
C CYS A 288 37.54 -28.73 -36.89
N ASP A 289 38.13 -29.82 -36.40
CA ASP A 289 38.67 -30.94 -37.19
C ASP A 289 39.70 -30.52 -38.27
N GLY A 290 40.26 -29.32 -38.19
CA GLY A 290 41.10 -28.78 -39.27
C GLY A 290 42.48 -29.42 -39.37
N VAL A 291 42.85 -30.27 -38.39
CA VAL A 291 44.07 -31.10 -38.47
C VAL A 291 44.03 -32.05 -39.67
N PHE A 292 42.85 -32.40 -40.15
CA PHE A 292 42.65 -33.26 -41.32
C PHE A 292 42.54 -32.50 -42.65
N GLY A 293 42.65 -31.17 -42.63
CA GLY A 293 42.62 -30.35 -43.85
C GLY A 293 43.85 -30.57 -44.73
N GLU A 294 43.68 -30.51 -46.06
CA GLU A 294 44.79 -30.63 -47.02
C GLU A 294 45.82 -29.50 -46.86
N ASP A 295 45.39 -28.36 -46.33
CA ASP A 295 46.17 -27.16 -46.04
C ASP A 295 46.72 -27.11 -44.60
N TYR A 296 46.52 -28.17 -43.80
CA TYR A 296 47.05 -28.23 -42.44
C TYR A 296 48.55 -28.56 -42.44
N GLU A 297 49.36 -27.62 -41.95
CA GLU A 297 50.78 -27.86 -41.71
C GLU A 297 50.97 -28.73 -40.45
N LEU A 298 50.95 -30.05 -40.65
CA LEU A 298 51.22 -31.00 -39.58
C LEU A 298 52.69 -30.90 -39.13
N LEU A 299 52.90 -30.49 -37.88
CA LEU A 299 54.22 -30.51 -37.25
C LEU A 299 54.78 -31.95 -37.27
N PRO A 300 56.01 -32.21 -37.72
CA PRO A 300 56.58 -33.55 -37.69
C PRO A 300 56.60 -34.14 -36.27
N ILE A 301 56.40 -35.46 -36.15
CA ILE A 301 56.32 -36.15 -34.85
C ILE A 301 57.54 -35.86 -33.96
N GLU A 302 58.73 -35.76 -34.55
CA GLU A 302 59.97 -35.47 -33.82
C GLU A 302 59.99 -34.04 -33.27
N GLN A 303 59.47 -33.07 -34.03
CA GLN A 303 59.40 -31.67 -33.61
C GLN A 303 58.30 -31.46 -32.56
N ASN A 304 57.16 -32.13 -32.71
CA ASN A 304 56.08 -32.13 -31.72
C ASN A 304 56.58 -32.74 -30.39
N ALA A 305 57.27 -33.89 -30.46
CA ALA A 305 57.87 -34.51 -29.29
C ALA A 305 58.94 -33.62 -28.64
N ALA A 306 59.81 -32.99 -29.43
CA ALA A 306 60.82 -32.06 -28.91
C ALA A 306 60.18 -30.88 -28.16
N PHE A 307 59.12 -30.29 -28.72
CA PHE A 307 58.36 -29.24 -28.04
C PHE A 307 57.78 -29.72 -26.71
N MET A 308 57.12 -30.88 -26.71
CA MET A 308 56.49 -31.45 -25.52
C MET A 308 57.51 -31.69 -24.41
N TRP A 309 58.65 -32.31 -24.72
CA TRP A 309 59.71 -32.57 -23.75
C TRP A 309 60.40 -31.30 -23.26
N GLN A 310 60.51 -30.26 -24.10
CA GLN A 310 61.11 -28.99 -23.72
C GLN A 310 60.18 -28.14 -22.83
N ASN A 311 58.87 -28.12 -23.12
CA ASN A 311 57.92 -27.17 -22.52
C ASN A 311 56.98 -27.81 -21.48
N GLY A 312 56.95 -29.15 -21.36
CA GLY A 312 56.13 -29.86 -20.38
C GLY A 312 54.63 -29.87 -20.69
N HIS A 313 54.23 -29.52 -21.92
CA HIS A 313 52.84 -29.55 -22.37
C HIS A 313 52.77 -29.77 -23.89
N LEU A 314 51.59 -30.16 -24.39
CA LEU A 314 51.38 -30.31 -25.82
C LEU A 314 51.25 -28.95 -26.53
N PRO A 315 51.70 -28.81 -27.79
CA PRO A 315 51.70 -27.53 -28.51
C PRO A 315 50.35 -26.83 -28.55
N SER A 316 49.27 -27.53 -28.94
CA SER A 316 47.95 -26.91 -29.06
C SER A 316 47.24 -26.76 -27.72
N VAL A 317 47.48 -27.62 -26.73
CA VAL A 317 46.89 -27.52 -25.37
C VAL A 317 47.48 -26.33 -24.61
N GLY A 318 48.77 -26.03 -24.82
CA GLY A 318 49.49 -24.99 -24.08
C GLY A 318 49.73 -25.34 -22.61
N ALA A 319 50.55 -24.55 -21.92
CA ALA A 319 50.78 -24.69 -20.49
C ALA A 319 49.48 -24.51 -19.69
N THR A 320 49.32 -25.28 -18.62
CA THR A 320 48.21 -25.10 -17.66
C THR A 320 48.77 -24.39 -16.43
N PRO A 321 48.27 -23.20 -16.06
CA PRO A 321 48.74 -22.49 -14.88
C PRO A 321 48.54 -23.33 -13.60
N GLU A 322 49.53 -23.35 -12.71
CA GLU A 322 49.42 -23.99 -11.38
C GLU A 322 48.52 -23.21 -10.43
N SER A 323 48.27 -21.92 -10.72
CA SER A 323 47.37 -21.05 -9.98
C SER A 323 46.62 -20.11 -10.92
N GLY A 324 45.38 -19.76 -10.58
CA GLY A 324 44.55 -18.85 -11.36
C GLY A 324 43.47 -19.57 -12.18
N GLN A 325 42.87 -18.86 -13.13
CA GLN A 325 41.78 -19.37 -13.98
C GLN A 325 42.31 -19.78 -15.35
N TYR A 326 41.73 -20.83 -15.94
CA TYR A 326 41.93 -21.22 -17.34
C TYR A 326 40.59 -21.58 -17.97
N GLU A 327 40.49 -21.41 -19.29
CA GLU A 327 39.25 -21.65 -20.02
C GLU A 327 39.15 -23.14 -20.41
N LEU A 328 38.16 -23.82 -19.83
CA LEU A 328 38.01 -25.28 -19.96
C LEU A 328 37.67 -25.69 -21.40
N SER A 329 36.84 -24.93 -22.11
CA SER A 329 36.41 -25.29 -23.47
C SER A 329 37.60 -25.32 -24.43
N SER A 330 38.49 -24.35 -24.35
CA SER A 330 39.71 -24.23 -25.14
C SER A 330 40.69 -25.35 -24.80
N LYS A 331 40.87 -25.67 -23.52
CA LYS A 331 41.69 -26.84 -23.13
C LYS A 331 41.13 -28.13 -23.72
N VAL A 332 39.81 -28.33 -23.66
CA VAL A 332 39.14 -29.51 -24.23
C VAL A 332 39.28 -29.55 -25.76
N LEU A 333 39.02 -28.44 -26.46
CA LEU A 333 39.15 -28.38 -27.93
C LEU A 333 40.60 -28.59 -28.38
N SER A 334 41.56 -27.97 -27.71
CA SER A 334 42.98 -28.16 -28.01
C SER A 334 43.48 -29.57 -27.71
N MET A 335 42.91 -30.24 -26.69
CA MET A 335 43.16 -31.65 -26.45
C MET A 335 42.66 -32.51 -27.61
N LEU A 336 41.50 -32.18 -28.19
CA LEU A 336 41.01 -32.86 -29.40
C LEU A 336 41.99 -32.65 -30.56
N THR A 337 42.47 -31.43 -30.79
CA THR A 337 43.49 -31.16 -31.81
C THR A 337 44.76 -32.02 -31.66
N GLU A 338 45.28 -32.17 -30.43
CA GLU A 338 46.45 -33.03 -30.22
C GLU A 338 46.13 -34.52 -30.34
N LEU A 339 44.91 -34.92 -29.98
CA LEU A 339 44.43 -36.29 -30.18
C LEU A 339 44.35 -36.62 -31.68
N GLU A 340 43.87 -35.70 -32.52
CA GLU A 340 43.84 -35.85 -33.97
C GLU A 340 45.26 -36.00 -34.56
N LYS A 341 46.20 -35.13 -34.16
CA LYS A 341 47.61 -35.24 -34.55
C LYS A 341 48.19 -36.60 -34.17
N ALA A 342 47.93 -37.06 -32.95
CA ALA A 342 48.42 -38.36 -32.48
C ALA A 342 47.92 -39.50 -33.36
N HIS A 343 46.65 -39.48 -33.80
CA HIS A 343 46.12 -40.50 -34.71
C HIS A 343 46.80 -40.46 -36.09
N ILE A 344 47.12 -39.28 -36.62
CA ILE A 344 47.87 -39.16 -37.88
C ILE A 344 49.28 -39.74 -37.73
N TYR A 345 50.01 -39.40 -36.66
CA TYR A 345 51.34 -39.95 -36.45
C TYR A 345 51.34 -41.47 -36.27
N ILE A 346 50.33 -42.03 -35.59
CA ILE A 346 50.16 -43.48 -35.43
C ILE A 346 49.97 -44.15 -36.79
N GLU A 347 49.14 -43.58 -37.67
CA GLU A 347 48.95 -44.08 -39.04
C GLU A 347 50.27 -44.04 -39.83
N GLN A 348 50.98 -42.91 -39.82
CA GLN A 348 52.26 -42.77 -40.51
C GLN A 348 53.31 -43.78 -40.03
N LEU A 349 53.38 -44.01 -38.71
CA LEU A 349 54.26 -45.01 -38.12
C LEU A 349 53.86 -46.43 -38.53
N HIS A 350 52.56 -46.75 -38.52
CA HIS A 350 52.06 -48.06 -38.94
C HIS A 350 52.36 -48.33 -40.42
N SER A 351 52.14 -47.35 -41.29
CA SER A 351 52.47 -47.41 -42.72
C SER A 351 53.99 -47.62 -42.92
N ARG A 352 54.83 -46.89 -42.18
CA ARG A 352 56.28 -47.07 -42.22
C ARG A 352 56.72 -48.47 -41.73
N ILE A 353 56.14 -48.97 -40.65
CA ILE A 353 56.43 -50.32 -40.13
C ILE A 353 56.05 -51.37 -41.17
N THR A 354 54.86 -51.27 -41.75
CA THR A 354 54.38 -52.19 -42.80
C THR A 354 55.32 -52.20 -44.00
N ASP A 355 55.80 -51.04 -44.43
CA ASP A 355 56.77 -50.94 -45.53
C ASP A 355 58.14 -51.52 -45.18
N LEU A 356 58.58 -51.36 -43.93
CA LEU A 356 59.82 -51.96 -43.43
C LEU A 356 59.71 -53.48 -43.34
N GLU A 357 58.57 -54.01 -42.89
CA GLU A 357 58.27 -55.45 -42.84
C GLU A 357 58.30 -56.06 -44.25
N LYS A 358 57.58 -55.45 -45.22
CA LYS A 358 57.64 -55.89 -46.64
C LYS A 358 59.06 -55.90 -47.20
N LYS A 359 59.86 -54.87 -46.88
CA LYS A 359 61.26 -54.78 -47.32
C LYS A 359 62.13 -55.85 -46.66
N ALA A 360 61.86 -56.21 -45.41
CA ALA A 360 62.55 -57.29 -44.72
C ALA A 360 62.20 -58.66 -45.35
N ASP A 361 60.93 -58.90 -45.63
CA ASP A 361 60.44 -60.14 -46.27
C ASP A 361 60.94 -60.30 -47.71
N SER A 362 61.16 -59.21 -48.45
CA SER A 362 61.73 -59.24 -49.80
C SER A 362 63.25 -59.51 -49.87
N LYS A 363 63.93 -59.54 -48.71
CA LYS A 363 65.38 -59.73 -48.59
C LYS A 363 65.78 -61.06 -47.94
N GLY A 364 64.81 -61.85 -47.48
CA GLY A 364 64.96 -63.27 -47.13
C GLY A 364 64.53 -64.15 -48.28
#